data_AF-A0A1Y5FNT2-F1
#
_entry.id   AF-A0A1Y5FNT2-F1
#
_cell.length_a   1.000
_cell.length_b   1.000
_cell.length_c   1.000
_cell.angle_alpha   90.00
_cell.angle_beta   90.00
_cell.angle_gamma   90.00
#
_symmetry.space_group_name_H-M   'P 1'
#
loop_
_entity.id
_entity.type
_entity.pdbx_description
1 polymer ?
#
loop_
_entity_poly.entity_id
_entity_poly.type
_entity_poly.pdbx_seq_one_letter_code
_entity_poly.pdbx_strand_id
1 'polypeptide(L)'
;MQTSHLAAEWSLLQNQFDSYEKYSLLIKLSSIVILAAAYFTDHLSIFILCLLFILWLQDAIWKTFQSRIDSRLLQLEAYLSNEHTPQHCDGVAFQFNSLYLQNRPSSAGLIKEYLGQALRPTIAFPHVLLIVSLGLKLLFTA
;
A
#
# COMPACT_ATOMS: atom_id res chain seq x y z
N MET A 1 13.82 -20.17 22.34
CA MET A 1 14.08 -18.70 22.24
C MET A 1 13.88 -18.19 20.83
N GLN A 2 14.51 -18.77 19.80
CA GLN A 2 14.37 -18.32 18.41
C GLN A 2 12.92 -18.35 17.88
N THR A 3 12.15 -19.40 18.17
CA THR A 3 10.72 -19.49 17.84
C THR A 3 9.88 -18.37 18.48
N SER A 4 10.19 -17.99 19.71
CA SER A 4 9.52 -16.87 20.41
C SER A 4 9.82 -15.52 19.77
N HIS A 5 11.03 -15.32 19.23
CA HIS A 5 11.38 -14.09 18.52
C HIS A 5 10.74 -14.02 17.14
N LEU A 6 10.66 -15.14 16.42
CA LEU A 6 9.95 -15.22 15.13
C LEU A 6 8.45 -14.96 15.31
N ALA A 7 7.82 -15.52 16.33
CA ALA A 7 6.41 -15.26 16.64
C ALA A 7 6.17 -13.78 17.02
N ALA A 8 7.10 -13.16 17.76
CA ALA A 8 7.03 -11.74 18.08
C ALA A 8 7.18 -10.85 16.84
N GLU A 9 8.12 -11.17 15.94
CA GLU A 9 8.25 -10.48 14.65
C GLU A 9 6.97 -10.63 13.82
N TRP A 10 6.43 -11.85 13.71
CA TRP A 10 5.18 -12.11 12.97
C TRP A 10 4.03 -11.29 13.52
N SER A 11 3.82 -11.28 14.85
CA SER A 11 2.74 -10.51 15.46
C SER A 11 2.88 -9.00 15.23
N LEU A 12 4.11 -8.47 15.26
CA LEU A 12 4.37 -7.06 14.99
C LEU A 12 4.08 -6.72 13.53
N LEU A 13 4.56 -7.55 12.60
CA LEU A 13 4.36 -7.35 11.17
C LEU A 13 2.89 -7.51 10.77
N GLN A 14 2.17 -8.47 11.34
CA GLN A 14 0.75 -8.69 11.11
C GLN A 14 -0.06 -7.45 11.54
N ASN A 15 0.25 -6.90 12.72
CA ASN A 15 -0.40 -5.69 13.19
C ASN A 15 -0.15 -4.48 12.26
N GLN A 16 1.07 -4.34 11.74
CA GLN A 16 1.39 -3.29 10.76
C GLN A 16 0.67 -3.53 9.43
N PHE A 17 0.63 -4.77 8.95
CA PHE A 17 -0.09 -5.16 7.74
C PHE A 17 -1.57 -4.75 7.81
N ASP A 18 -2.24 -5.06 8.92
CA ASP A 18 -3.64 -4.68 9.15
C ASP A 18 -3.82 -3.17 9.31
N SER A 19 -2.83 -2.49 9.88
CA SER A 19 -2.85 -1.03 10.01
C SER A 19 -2.80 -0.33 8.64
N TYR A 20 -2.04 -0.87 7.68
CA TYR A 20 -2.03 -0.33 6.31
C TYR A 20 -3.40 -0.43 5.62
N GLU A 21 -4.23 -1.45 5.92
CA GLU A 21 -5.62 -1.49 5.43
C GLU A 21 -6.46 -0.34 5.99
N LYS A 22 -6.38 -0.10 7.31
CA LYS A 22 -7.11 0.97 7.97
C LYS A 22 -6.74 2.33 7.40
N TYR A 23 -5.45 2.55 7.21
CA TYR A 23 -4.93 3.78 6.62
C TYR A 23 -5.35 3.92 5.14
N SER A 24 -5.25 2.86 4.32
CA SER A 24 -5.77 2.86 2.94
C SER A 24 -7.24 3.25 2.87
N LEU A 25 -8.07 2.73 3.78
CA LEU A 25 -9.47 3.12 3.89
C LEU A 25 -9.63 4.61 4.23
N LEU A 26 -8.84 5.13 5.17
CA LEU A 26 -8.85 6.55 5.53
C LEU A 26 -8.54 7.44 4.33
N ILE A 27 -7.51 7.11 3.53
CA ILE A 27 -7.21 7.86 2.29
C ILE A 27 -8.41 7.85 1.34
N LYS A 28 -9.04 6.69 1.11
CA LYS A 28 -10.21 6.59 0.21
C LYS A 28 -11.37 7.45 0.69
N LEU A 29 -11.66 7.43 1.99
CA LEU A 29 -12.70 8.26 2.59
C LEU A 29 -12.35 9.75 2.49
N SER A 30 -11.08 10.13 2.73
CA SER A 30 -10.61 11.50 2.53
C SER A 30 -10.79 11.97 1.09
N SER A 31 -10.47 11.14 0.09
CA SER A 31 -10.73 11.45 -1.32
C SER A 31 -12.20 11.75 -1.58
N ILE A 32 -13.11 10.93 -1.04
CA ILE A 32 -14.56 11.13 -1.17
C ILE A 32 -14.99 12.45 -0.51
N VAL A 33 -14.52 12.72 0.71
CA VAL A 33 -14.86 13.94 1.45
C VAL A 33 -14.38 15.19 0.71
N ILE A 34 -13.16 15.17 0.16
CA ILE A 34 -12.61 16.32 -0.55
C ILE A 34 -13.41 16.59 -1.82
N LEU A 35 -13.73 15.55 -2.61
CA LEU A 35 -14.55 15.75 -3.82
C LEU A 35 -15.97 16.22 -3.46
N ALA A 36 -16.59 15.64 -2.44
CA ALA A 36 -17.92 16.04 -1.98
C ALA A 36 -17.93 17.50 -1.50
N ALA A 37 -16.95 17.92 -0.69
CA ALA A 37 -16.83 19.30 -0.22
C ALA A 37 -16.62 20.28 -1.39
N ALA A 38 -15.75 19.94 -2.34
CA ALA A 38 -15.54 20.75 -3.54
C ALA A 38 -16.82 20.84 -4.40
N TYR A 39 -17.62 19.77 -4.46
CA TYR A 39 -18.90 19.76 -5.17
C TYR A 39 -19.94 20.67 -4.49
N PHE A 40 -20.12 20.55 -3.18
CA PHE A 40 -21.10 21.35 -2.42
C PHE A 40 -20.75 22.84 -2.34
N THR A 41 -19.46 23.18 -2.48
CA THR A 41 -18.98 24.56 -2.49
C THR A 41 -18.78 25.14 -3.89
N ASP A 42 -19.11 24.37 -4.94
CA ASP A 42 -18.90 24.71 -6.35
C ASP A 42 -17.45 25.12 -6.70
N HIS A 43 -16.48 24.54 -6.00
CA HIS A 43 -15.04 24.77 -6.17
C HIS A 43 -14.33 23.62 -6.90
N LEU A 44 -15.02 22.99 -7.85
CA LEU A 44 -14.46 21.93 -8.67
C LEU A 44 -13.41 22.51 -9.63
N SER A 45 -12.15 22.14 -9.42
CA SER A 45 -11.02 22.70 -10.16
C SER A 45 -9.97 21.63 -10.48
N ILE A 46 -9.05 21.97 -11.40
CA ILE A 46 -7.88 21.14 -11.73
C ILE A 46 -7.04 20.86 -10.48
N PHE A 47 -7.00 21.79 -9.52
CA PHE A 47 -6.29 21.59 -8.25
C PHE A 47 -6.85 20.40 -7.46
N ILE A 48 -8.19 20.27 -7.35
CA ILE A 48 -8.82 19.12 -6.69
C ILE A 48 -8.49 17.82 -7.44
N LEU A 49 -8.46 17.85 -8.77
CA LEU A 49 -8.08 16.70 -9.59
C LEU A 49 -6.65 16.24 -9.28
N CYS A 50 -5.69 17.18 -9.24
CA CYS A 50 -4.31 16.90 -8.86
C CYS A 50 -4.21 16.33 -7.44
N LEU A 51 -5.00 16.85 -6.49
CA LEU A 51 -5.03 16.35 -5.13
C LEU A 51 -5.53 14.89 -5.06
N LEU A 52 -6.60 14.56 -5.78
CA LEU A 52 -7.10 13.17 -5.87
C LEU A 52 -6.04 12.23 -6.45
N PHE A 53 -5.27 12.67 -7.46
CA PHE A 53 -4.13 11.90 -7.98
C PHE A 53 -3.05 11.65 -6.92
N ILE A 54 -2.70 12.65 -6.12
CA ILE A 54 -1.73 12.50 -5.03
C ILE A 54 -2.22 11.48 -4.01
N LEU A 55 -3.49 11.56 -3.60
CA LEU A 55 -4.09 10.61 -2.67
C LEU A 55 -4.10 9.18 -3.23
N TRP A 56 -4.40 9.01 -4.52
CA TRP A 56 -4.33 7.70 -5.17
C TRP A 56 -2.91 7.12 -5.15
N LEU A 57 -1.91 7.94 -5.46
CA LEU A 57 -0.52 7.49 -5.49
C LEU A 57 0.00 7.19 -4.08
N GLN A 58 -0.45 7.93 -3.07
CA GLN A 58 -0.15 7.66 -1.66
C GLN A 58 -0.75 6.33 -1.19
N ASP A 59 -1.98 6.00 -1.59
CA ASP A 59 -2.60 4.70 -1.34
C ASP A 59 -1.78 3.56 -1.95
N ALA A 60 -1.32 3.73 -3.20
CA ALA A 60 -0.44 2.78 -3.86
C ALA A 60 0.89 2.56 -3.13
N ILE A 61 1.49 3.63 -2.59
CA ILE A 61 2.72 3.53 -1.78
C ILE A 61 2.47 2.70 -0.52
N TRP A 62 1.38 2.96 0.22
CA TRP A 62 1.03 2.15 1.40
C TRP A 62 0.80 0.68 1.07
N LYS A 63 0.11 0.42 -0.05
CA LYS A 63 -0.13 -0.94 -0.54
C LYS A 63 1.13 -1.66 -1.00
N THR A 64 2.13 -0.91 -1.42
CA THR A 64 3.46 -1.45 -1.71
C THR A 64 4.16 -1.91 -0.45
N PHE A 65 4.19 -1.08 0.60
CA PHE A 65 4.75 -1.48 1.89
C PHE A 65 4.03 -2.69 2.48
N GLN A 66 2.69 -2.69 2.41
CA GLN A 66 1.88 -3.82 2.83
C GLN A 66 2.25 -5.11 2.08
N SER A 67 2.39 -5.05 0.75
CA SER A 67 2.80 -6.20 -0.07
C SER A 67 4.20 -6.73 0.25
N ARG A 68 5.10 -5.88 0.78
CA ARG A 68 6.43 -6.31 1.24
C ARG A 68 6.37 -6.99 2.60
N ILE A 69 5.47 -6.55 3.47
CA ILE A 69 5.23 -7.19 4.77
C ILE A 69 4.61 -8.58 4.56
N ASP A 70 3.67 -8.70 3.63
CA ASP A 70 3.03 -9.96 3.24
C ASP A 70 4.06 -11.08 2.95
N SER A 71 5.05 -10.77 2.12
CA SER A 71 6.05 -11.76 1.74
C SER A 71 6.91 -12.22 2.92
N ARG A 72 7.19 -11.34 3.90
CA ARG A 72 7.88 -11.71 5.14
C ARG A 72 6.98 -12.48 6.10
N LEU A 73 5.69 -12.15 6.19
CA LEU A 73 4.74 -12.88 7.02
C LEU A 73 4.66 -14.35 6.60
N LEU A 74 4.49 -14.61 5.29
CA LEU A 74 4.45 -15.97 4.75
C LEU A 74 5.77 -16.74 5.00
N GLN A 75 6.92 -16.06 4.93
CA GLN A 75 8.21 -16.68 5.30
C GLN A 75 8.26 -17.06 6.78
N LEU A 76 7.80 -16.18 7.66
CA LEU A 76 7.78 -16.44 9.10
C LEU A 76 6.83 -17.59 9.45
N GLU A 77 5.68 -17.69 8.78
CA GLU A 77 4.74 -18.81 8.93
C GLU A 77 5.39 -20.13 8.54
N ALA A 78 6.10 -20.18 7.41
CA ALA A 78 6.83 -21.37 6.97
C ALA A 78 7.96 -21.79 7.95
N TYR A 79 8.61 -20.83 8.62
CA TYR A 79 9.61 -21.14 9.65
C TYR A 79 8.98 -21.62 10.96
N LEU A 80 7.82 -21.08 11.33
CA LEU A 80 7.09 -21.49 12.53
C LEU A 80 6.41 -22.87 12.35
N SER A 81 6.04 -23.25 11.12
CA SER A 81 5.46 -24.56 10.81
C SER A 81 6.48 -25.71 10.77
N ASN A 82 7.79 -25.43 10.91
CA ASN A 82 8.89 -26.38 10.70
C ASN A 82 8.89 -27.07 9.31
N GLU A 83 8.05 -26.64 8.36
CA GLU A 83 8.02 -27.22 7.00
C GLU A 83 9.27 -26.85 6.20
N HIS A 84 9.90 -25.73 6.54
CA HIS A 84 11.17 -25.30 5.96
C HIS A 84 12.22 -25.16 7.05
N THR A 85 13.20 -26.08 7.06
CA THR A 85 14.47 -25.82 7.76
C THR A 85 15.23 -24.80 6.92
N PRO A 86 15.45 -23.56 7.40
CA PRO A 86 16.03 -22.52 6.58
C PRO A 86 17.46 -22.90 6.18
N GLN A 87 17.74 -22.88 4.89
CA GLN A 87 19.11 -22.82 4.40
C GLN A 87 19.55 -21.35 4.57
N HIS A 88 20.41 -21.04 5.54
CA HIS A 88 21.00 -19.71 5.85
C HIS A 88 20.21 -18.82 6.85
N CYS A 89 20.67 -17.56 7.01
CA CYS A 89 20.23 -16.54 7.97
C CYS A 89 18.74 -16.14 7.91
N ASP A 90 17.95 -16.69 6.99
CA ASP A 90 16.56 -16.27 6.77
C ASP A 90 15.61 -16.69 7.90
N GLY A 91 15.99 -17.73 8.66
CA GLY A 91 15.30 -18.16 9.88
C GLY A 91 15.66 -17.36 11.14
N VAL A 92 16.46 -16.30 11.01
CA VAL A 92 16.74 -15.36 12.10
C VAL A 92 15.63 -14.32 12.15
N ALA A 93 15.13 -14.05 13.35
CA ALA A 93 14.11 -13.03 13.57
C ALA A 93 14.66 -11.62 13.34
N PHE A 94 13.75 -10.68 13.07
CA PHE A 94 13.97 -9.25 12.90
C PHE A 94 14.85 -8.86 11.71
N GLN A 95 14.80 -9.65 10.63
CA GLN A 95 15.60 -9.41 9.42
C GLN A 95 14.83 -8.76 8.26
N PHE A 96 13.59 -8.30 8.48
CA PHE A 96 12.75 -7.67 7.45
C PHE A 96 13.49 -6.63 6.58
N ASN A 97 14.12 -5.63 7.21
CA ASN A 97 14.80 -4.55 6.49
C ASN A 97 16.07 -5.02 5.78
N SER A 98 16.86 -5.87 6.43
CA SER A 98 18.10 -6.42 5.88
C SER A 98 17.81 -7.27 4.64
N LEU A 99 16.80 -8.13 4.70
CA LEU A 99 16.37 -8.98 3.59
C LEU A 99 15.81 -8.15 2.43
N TYR A 100 15.04 -7.10 2.74
CA TYR A 100 14.58 -6.18 1.71
C TYR A 100 15.75 -5.44 1.04
N LEU A 101 16.76 -4.99 1.81
CA LEU A 101 17.91 -4.28 1.25
C LEU A 101 18.72 -5.16 0.28
N GLN A 102 18.89 -6.44 0.61
CA GLN A 102 19.58 -7.41 -0.25
C GLN A 102 18.84 -7.69 -1.55
N ASN A 103 17.51 -7.70 -1.51
CA ASN A 103 16.65 -8.00 -2.67
C ASN A 103 16.04 -6.74 -3.28
N ARG A 104 16.54 -5.55 -2.93
CA ARG A 104 15.91 -4.28 -3.26
C ARG A 104 15.90 -4.09 -4.78
N PRO A 105 14.74 -3.83 -5.40
CA PRO A 105 14.66 -3.49 -6.82
C PRO A 105 15.45 -2.21 -7.13
N SER A 106 15.91 -2.08 -8.37
CA SER A 106 16.46 -0.82 -8.88
C SER A 106 15.41 0.30 -8.80
N SER A 107 15.81 1.57 -8.93
CA SER A 107 14.87 2.71 -8.91
C SER A 107 13.73 2.55 -9.93
N ALA A 108 14.04 2.02 -11.12
CA ALA A 108 13.02 1.70 -12.13
C ALA A 108 12.09 0.56 -11.68
N GLY A 109 12.63 -0.45 -11.00
CA GLY A 109 11.85 -1.52 -10.38
C GLY A 109 10.89 -1.02 -9.29
N LEU A 110 11.31 -0.06 -8.47
CA LEU A 110 10.47 0.56 -7.45
C LEU A 110 9.30 1.33 -8.06
N ILE A 111 9.55 2.10 -9.14
CA ILE A 111 8.48 2.80 -9.86
C ILE A 111 7.48 1.79 -10.42
N LYS A 112 7.97 0.70 -11.03
CA LYS A 112 7.10 -0.37 -11.55
C LYS A 112 6.26 -1.02 -10.44
N GLU A 113 6.84 -1.23 -9.26
CA GLU A 113 6.14 -1.76 -8.10
C GLU A 113 5.00 -0.82 -7.66
N TYR A 114 5.28 0.48 -7.52
CA TYR A 114 4.28 1.48 -7.15
C TYR A 114 3.15 1.59 -8.18
N LEU A 115 3.48 1.62 -9.48
CA LEU A 115 2.49 1.65 -10.55
C LEU A 115 1.65 0.35 -10.57
N GLY A 116 2.30 -0.79 -10.37
CA GLY A 116 1.62 -2.08 -10.29
C GLY A 116 0.59 -2.13 -9.15
N GLN A 117 0.92 -1.56 -8.00
CA GLN A 117 -0.03 -1.42 -6.89
C GLN A 117 -1.14 -0.43 -7.20
N ALA A 118 -0.81 0.73 -7.78
CA ALA A 118 -1.81 1.74 -8.15
C ALA A 118 -2.89 1.19 -9.09
N LEU A 119 -2.51 0.27 -9.99
CA LEU A 119 -3.39 -0.36 -10.98
C LEU A 119 -4.17 -1.57 -10.44
N ARG A 120 -3.90 -2.07 -9.23
CA ARG A 120 -4.71 -3.19 -8.68
C ARG A 120 -6.17 -2.75 -8.57
N PRO A 121 -7.14 -3.54 -9.04
CA PRO A 121 -8.56 -3.13 -9.04
C PRO A 121 -9.07 -2.69 -7.67
N THR A 122 -8.60 -3.32 -6.59
CA THR A 122 -8.97 -3.00 -5.19
C THR A 122 -8.46 -1.64 -4.70
N ILE A 123 -7.51 -1.04 -5.42
CA ILE A 123 -6.92 0.27 -5.14
C ILE A 123 -7.44 1.27 -6.18
N ALA A 124 -7.37 0.92 -7.47
CA ALA A 124 -7.74 1.79 -8.58
C ALA A 124 -9.22 2.17 -8.58
N PHE A 125 -10.13 1.21 -8.34
CA PHE A 125 -11.57 1.42 -8.49
C PHE A 125 -12.10 2.69 -7.81
N PRO A 126 -11.91 2.91 -6.49
CA PRO A 126 -12.44 4.11 -5.83
C PRO A 126 -11.82 5.41 -6.37
N HIS A 127 -10.50 5.43 -6.62
CA HIS A 127 -9.82 6.66 -7.04
C HIS A 127 -10.11 7.02 -8.50
N VAL A 128 -10.07 6.03 -9.40
CA VAL A 128 -10.35 6.23 -10.83
C VAL A 128 -11.76 6.76 -11.03
N LEU A 129 -12.74 6.24 -10.29
CA LEU A 129 -14.13 6.72 -10.41
C LEU A 129 -14.24 8.21 -10.07
N LEU A 130 -13.61 8.66 -8.98
CA LEU A 130 -13.61 10.06 -8.53
C LEU A 130 -12.85 10.99 -9.50
N ILE A 131 -11.69 10.54 -9.98
CA ILE A 131 -10.85 11.29 -10.92
C ILE A 131 -11.55 11.45 -12.26
N VAL A 132 -12.12 10.36 -12.80
CA VAL A 132 -12.84 10.39 -14.09
C VAL A 132 -14.09 11.24 -13.98
N SER A 133 -14.88 11.13 -12.90
CA SER A 133 -16.08 11.95 -12.73
C SER A 133 -15.76 13.45 -12.69
N LEU A 134 -14.72 13.83 -11.95
CA LEU A 134 -14.27 15.22 -11.89
C LEU A 134 -13.68 15.68 -13.24
N GLY A 135 -12.85 14.85 -13.87
CA GLY A 135 -12.24 15.16 -15.17
C GLY A 135 -13.29 15.40 -16.26
N LEU A 136 -14.33 14.57 -16.32
CA LEU A 136 -15.47 14.77 -17.22
C LEU A 136 -16.19 16.08 -16.92
N LYS A 137 -16.49 16.38 -15.65
CA LYS A 137 -17.14 17.64 -15.26
C LYS A 137 -16.33 18.85 -15.74
N LEU A 138 -15.02 18.84 -15.52
CA LEU A 138 -14.13 19.92 -15.96
C LEU A 138 -14.10 20.06 -17.47
N LEU A 139 -14.08 18.96 -18.23
CA LEU A 139 -14.06 18.97 -19.69
C LEU A 139 -15.36 19.53 -20.31
N PHE A 140 -16.52 19.27 -19.70
CA PHE A 140 -17.80 19.83 -20.16
C PHE A 140 -18.11 21.24 -19.65
N THR A 141 -17.35 21.73 -18.66
CA THR A 141 -17.50 23.09 -18.11
C THR A 141 -16.50 24.08 -18.74
N ALA A 142 -15.44 23.58 -19.38
CA ALA A 142 -14.43 24.37 -20.11
C ALA A 142 -14.92 24.73 -21.51
#